data_AF-A0A2K5JML1-F1
#
_entry.id   AF-A0A2K5JML1-F1
#
_cell.length_a   1.000
_cell.length_b   1.000
_cell.length_c   1.000
_cell.angle_alpha   90.00
_cell.angle_beta   90.00
_cell.angle_gamma   90.00
#
_symmetry.space_group_name_H-M   'P 1'
#
loop_
_entity.id
_entity.type
_entity.pdbx_description
1 polymer ?
#
loop_
_entity_poly.entity_id
_entity_poly.type
_entity_poly.pdbx_seq_one_letter_code
_entity_poly.pdbx_strand_id
1 'polypeptide(L)'
;MAVGKNRCLTKGGKKGAKKKMVDPFSKKDWYDVKAPAMFSIRNIGKTLITRTQGTKIASDGLKGRVFEVSLADLQNDEVAFRKFKLRPGAVAQWQTMVEAHVDVKTTDGYLLHLFCVGFTKKRNNQIRKTSYAQHQQVRQIRKKMMEIMIREVQTNGLKEVHWKRHRKGLPIYLSSP
;
A
#
# COMPACT_ATOMS: atom_id res chain seq x y z
N MET A 1 -23.23 7.94 62.30
CA MET A 1 -24.18 8.96 61.81
C MET A 1 -23.42 10.26 61.55
N ALA A 2 -23.40 10.74 60.31
CA ALA A 2 -23.19 12.15 59.97
C ALA A 2 -23.70 12.36 58.53
N VAL A 3 -24.85 13.00 58.44
CA VAL A 3 -25.64 13.25 57.23
C VAL A 3 -25.06 14.47 56.51
N GLY A 4 -24.37 14.25 55.39
CA GLY A 4 -23.90 15.30 54.49
C GLY A 4 -24.99 15.71 53.51
N LYS A 5 -25.63 16.86 53.76
CA LYS A 5 -26.69 17.49 52.96
C LYS A 5 -26.30 17.66 51.48
N ASN A 6 -26.96 16.93 50.58
CA ASN A 6 -26.95 17.23 49.15
C ASN A 6 -27.68 18.56 48.89
N ARG A 7 -26.92 19.63 48.60
CA ARG A 7 -27.49 20.82 47.97
C ARG A 7 -27.90 20.45 46.55
N CYS A 8 -29.21 20.42 46.34
CA CYS A 8 -29.86 20.41 45.05
C CYS A 8 -29.28 21.53 44.17
N LEU A 9 -28.34 21.17 43.28
CA LEU A 9 -28.00 22.01 42.14
C LEU A 9 -29.13 21.84 41.14
N THR A 10 -29.92 22.89 41.03
CA THR A 10 -30.98 23.08 40.05
C THR A 10 -30.56 22.53 38.68
N LYS A 11 -31.45 21.75 38.05
CA LYS A 11 -31.39 21.38 36.63
C LYS A 11 -31.45 22.66 35.78
N GLY A 12 -30.32 23.34 35.67
CA GLY A 12 -30.08 24.49 34.79
C GLY A 12 -29.04 24.14 33.72
N GLY A 13 -29.09 22.91 33.19
CA GLY A 13 -28.22 22.52 32.08
C GLY A 13 -28.68 23.23 30.81
N LYS A 14 -27.90 24.23 30.37
CA LYS A 14 -28.04 24.95 29.09
C LYS A 14 -28.76 24.11 28.03
N LYS A 15 -30.04 24.42 27.81
CA LYS A 15 -30.84 23.90 26.70
C LYS A 15 -30.05 24.17 25.42
N GLY A 16 -29.74 23.08 24.72
CA GLY A 16 -28.66 22.99 23.73
C GLY A 16 -28.51 24.22 22.85
N ALA A 17 -27.29 24.78 22.84
CA ALA A 17 -26.87 25.67 21.78
C ALA A 17 -27.23 24.99 20.46
N LYS A 18 -28.17 25.58 19.71
CA LYS A 18 -28.56 25.10 18.38
C LYS A 18 -27.25 24.87 17.63
N LYS A 19 -26.91 23.60 17.36
CA LYS A 19 -25.77 23.27 16.50
C LYS A 19 -26.00 24.08 15.24
N LYS A 20 -25.11 25.04 14.95
CA LYS A 20 -25.20 25.80 13.71
C LYS A 20 -25.37 24.79 12.58
N MET A 21 -26.38 24.98 11.74
CA MET A 21 -26.59 24.13 10.58
C MET A 21 -25.41 24.40 9.65
N VAL A 22 -24.36 23.60 9.80
CA VAL A 22 -23.15 23.68 9.00
C VAL A 22 -23.35 22.73 7.83
N ASP A 23 -23.19 23.25 6.62
CA ASP A 23 -23.28 22.47 5.39
C ASP A 23 -22.38 21.21 5.48
N PRO A 24 -22.91 20.00 5.23
CA PRO A 24 -22.12 18.77 5.26
C PRO A 24 -20.95 18.74 4.28
N PHE A 25 -20.98 19.51 3.17
CA PHE A 25 -19.89 19.55 2.20
C PHE A 25 -18.73 20.45 2.64
N SER A 26 -18.96 21.45 3.48
CA SER A 26 -17.90 22.28 4.09
C SER A 26 -16.83 21.49 4.87
N LYS A 27 -17.18 20.26 5.29
CA LYS A 27 -16.28 19.34 6.01
C LYS A 27 -15.56 18.36 5.08
N LYS A 28 -15.68 18.51 3.76
CA LYS A 28 -15.06 17.63 2.77
C LYS A 28 -13.98 18.37 1.99
N ASP A 29 -12.84 17.72 1.80
CA ASP A 29 -11.77 18.18 0.92
C ASP A 29 -11.73 17.31 -0.34
N TRP A 30 -11.33 17.92 -1.46
CA TRP A 30 -11.10 17.23 -2.73
C TRP A 30 -9.69 16.66 -2.79
N TYR A 31 -9.57 15.40 -3.18
CA TYR A 31 -8.31 14.70 -3.40
C TYR A 31 -8.20 14.22 -4.84
N ASP A 32 -7.07 14.49 -5.48
CA ASP A 32 -6.78 13.99 -6.82
C ASP A 32 -6.48 12.47 -6.79
N VAL A 33 -7.13 11.73 -7.67
CA VAL A 33 -6.90 10.29 -7.86
C VAL A 33 -6.05 10.09 -9.11
N LYS A 34 -4.87 9.51 -8.90
CA LYS A 34 -3.91 9.25 -9.97
C LYS A 34 -3.81 7.77 -10.31
N ALA A 35 -3.76 7.47 -11.59
CA ALA A 35 -3.50 6.13 -12.12
C ALA A 35 -2.00 5.77 -11.98
N PRO A 36 -1.67 4.47 -11.91
CA PRO A 36 -0.28 3.99 -12.02
C PRO A 36 0.41 4.48 -13.31
N ALA A 37 1.75 4.52 -13.29
CA ALA A 37 2.56 4.97 -14.42
C ALA A 37 2.50 4.07 -15.67
N MET A 38 1.77 2.95 -15.60
CA MET A 38 1.55 2.05 -16.73
C MET A 38 0.53 2.59 -17.75
N PHE A 39 -0.24 3.62 -17.38
CA PHE A 39 -1.25 4.25 -18.23
C PHE A 39 -0.79 5.63 -18.72
N SER A 40 -1.10 5.98 -19.97
CA SER A 40 -0.79 7.27 -20.57
C SER A 40 -1.46 8.43 -19.83
N ILE A 41 -2.75 8.29 -19.50
CA ILE A 41 -3.50 9.27 -18.72
C ILE A 41 -3.43 8.89 -17.25
N ARG A 42 -2.70 9.70 -16.48
CA ARG A 42 -2.52 9.49 -15.04
C ARG A 42 -3.56 10.19 -14.17
N ASN A 43 -4.31 11.16 -14.68
CA ASN A 43 -5.30 11.86 -13.88
C ASN A 43 -6.69 11.27 -14.16
N ILE A 44 -7.24 10.55 -13.21
CA ILE A 44 -8.55 9.88 -13.37
C ILE A 44 -9.68 10.83 -12.95
N GLY A 45 -9.43 11.68 -11.96
CA GLY A 45 -10.41 12.61 -11.43
C GLY A 45 -10.18 12.97 -9.97
N LYS A 46 -11.19 13.61 -9.36
CA LYS A 46 -11.14 14.07 -7.97
C LYS A 46 -12.17 13.36 -7.11
N THR A 47 -11.83 13.15 -5.85
CA THR A 47 -12.70 12.48 -4.89
C THR A 47 -12.85 13.29 -3.62
N LEU A 48 -14.10 13.46 -3.21
CA LEU A 48 -14.47 14.18 -1.99
C LEU A 48 -14.45 13.26 -0.78
N ILE A 49 -13.72 13.67 0.25
CA ILE A 49 -13.57 12.93 1.51
C ILE A 49 -13.64 13.88 2.68
N THR A 50 -14.25 13.41 3.77
CA THR A 50 -14.34 14.17 5.01
C THR A 50 -12.94 14.46 5.56
N ARG A 51 -12.70 15.72 5.93
CA ARG A 51 -11.50 16.17 6.62
C ARG A 51 -11.27 15.35 7.87
N THR A 52 -10.00 15.13 8.22
CA THR A 52 -9.62 14.43 9.44
C THR A 52 -10.20 15.17 10.65
N GLN A 53 -10.99 14.47 11.47
CA GLN A 53 -11.59 15.02 12.69
C GLN A 53 -11.44 14.01 13.83
N GLY A 54 -10.77 14.42 14.90
CA GLY A 54 -10.46 13.54 16.03
C GLY A 54 -9.67 12.31 15.58
N THR A 55 -10.17 11.12 15.88
CA THR A 55 -9.54 9.83 15.55
C THR A 55 -9.83 9.32 14.14
N LYS A 56 -10.73 9.99 13.38
CA LYS A 56 -11.10 9.59 12.02
C LYS A 56 -10.20 10.28 11.00
N ILE A 57 -9.32 9.52 10.35
CA ILE A 57 -8.32 10.02 9.40
C ILE A 57 -8.87 9.96 7.97
N ALA A 58 -8.75 11.05 7.22
CA ALA A 58 -9.19 11.13 5.82
C ALA A 58 -8.52 10.07 4.91
N SER A 59 -7.24 9.75 5.14
CA SER A 59 -6.49 8.76 4.36
C SER A 59 -7.04 7.33 4.44
N ASP A 60 -7.65 6.96 5.56
CA ASP A 60 -8.22 5.62 5.73
C ASP A 60 -9.51 5.49 4.91
N GLY A 61 -10.26 6.60 4.75
CA GLY A 61 -11.42 6.69 3.86
C GLY A 61 -11.07 6.67 2.37
N LEU A 62 -9.84 7.06 1.99
CA LEU A 62 -9.32 6.91 0.62
C LEU A 62 -9.01 5.44 0.31
N LYS A 63 -8.24 4.77 1.18
CA LYS A 63 -7.66 3.44 0.94
C LYS A 63 -8.69 2.31 0.72
N GLY A 64 -9.90 2.47 1.22
CA GLY A 64 -10.99 1.50 1.05
C GLY A 64 -11.83 1.69 -0.22
N ARG A 65 -11.62 2.76 -1.00
CA ARG A 65 -12.40 3.02 -2.22
C ARG A 65 -11.84 2.24 -3.40
N VAL A 66 -12.74 1.69 -4.22
CA VAL A 66 -12.40 1.07 -5.50
C VAL A 66 -12.97 1.96 -6.59
N PHE A 67 -12.11 2.46 -7.47
CA PHE A 67 -12.52 3.21 -8.66
C PHE A 67 -12.54 2.26 -9.83
N GLU A 68 -13.69 2.14 -10.48
CA GLU A 68 -13.81 1.42 -11.74
C GLU A 68 -13.67 2.45 -12.86
N VAL A 69 -12.66 2.27 -13.72
CA VAL A 69 -12.31 3.20 -14.80
C VAL A 69 -12.17 2.38 -16.08
N SER A 70 -12.69 2.90 -17.20
CA SER A 70 -12.55 2.23 -18.48
C SER A 70 -11.11 2.36 -19.01
N LEU A 71 -10.67 1.43 -19.85
CA LEU A 71 -9.37 1.54 -20.51
C LEU A 71 -9.30 2.73 -21.47
N ALA A 72 -10.44 3.09 -22.09
CA ALA A 72 -10.55 4.26 -22.95
C ALA A 72 -10.16 5.55 -22.20
N ASP A 73 -10.62 5.72 -20.96
CA ASP A 73 -10.29 6.90 -20.14
C ASP A 73 -8.81 6.95 -19.69
N LEU A 74 -8.13 5.80 -19.70
CA LEU A 74 -6.74 5.65 -19.24
C LEU A 74 -5.71 5.72 -20.37
N GLN A 75 -6.07 5.26 -21.58
CA GLN A 75 -5.15 5.07 -22.70
C GLN A 75 -5.60 5.72 -24.01
N ASN A 76 -6.81 6.31 -24.08
CA ASN A 76 -7.45 6.82 -25.30
C ASN A 76 -7.64 5.76 -26.41
N ASP A 77 -7.78 4.48 -26.04
CA ASP A 77 -8.07 3.40 -26.99
C ASP A 77 -9.59 3.23 -27.20
N GLU A 78 -10.02 2.72 -28.36
CA GLU A 78 -11.44 2.46 -28.70
C GLU A 78 -12.09 1.35 -27.83
N VAL A 79 -11.29 0.65 -27.03
CA VAL A 79 -11.69 -0.52 -26.23
C VAL A 79 -12.35 -0.11 -24.91
N ALA A 80 -13.52 0.53 -24.98
CA ALA A 80 -14.26 1.03 -23.81
C ALA A 80 -14.83 -0.07 -22.89
N PHE A 81 -14.93 -1.32 -23.37
CA PHE A 81 -15.51 -2.43 -22.62
C PHE A 81 -14.59 -3.02 -21.55
N ARG A 82 -13.28 -2.77 -21.64
CA ARG A 82 -12.31 -3.23 -20.63
C ARG A 82 -12.27 -2.24 -19.46
N LYS A 83 -12.65 -2.69 -18.27
CA LYS A 83 -12.68 -1.87 -17.05
C LYS A 83 -11.62 -2.33 -16.05
N PHE A 84 -10.93 -1.37 -15.45
CA PHE A 84 -9.93 -1.59 -14.41
C PHE A 84 -10.43 -1.11 -13.05
N LYS A 85 -10.21 -1.92 -12.02
CA LYS A 85 -10.49 -1.56 -10.63
C LYS A 85 -9.22 -1.04 -9.98
N LEU A 86 -9.16 0.26 -9.75
CA LEU A 86 -8.03 0.97 -9.15
C LEU A 86 -8.32 1.26 -7.67
N ARG A 87 -7.40 0.86 -6.79
CA ARG A 87 -7.46 1.19 -5.37
C ARG A 87 -6.38 2.23 -5.05
N PRO A 88 -6.75 3.44 -4.56
CA PRO A 88 -5.78 4.46 -4.19
C PRO A 88 -5.00 4.00 -2.95
N GLY A 89 -3.66 4.01 -3.03
CA GLY A 89 -2.80 3.63 -1.92
C GLY A 89 -2.21 2.22 -1.97
N ALA A 90 -2.18 1.58 -3.15
CA ALA A 90 -1.38 0.36 -3.37
C ALA A 90 0.15 0.61 -3.39
N VAL A 91 0.62 1.76 -2.89
CA VAL A 91 2.03 1.99 -2.58
C VAL A 91 2.19 1.95 -1.07
N ALA A 92 2.97 0.99 -0.60
CA ALA A 92 3.07 0.53 0.78
C ALA A 92 3.59 1.62 1.75
N GLN A 93 2.73 2.54 2.18
CA GLN A 93 3.13 3.67 3.03
C GLN A 93 3.45 3.28 4.49
N TRP A 94 3.26 2.02 4.89
CA TRP A 94 3.41 1.55 6.28
C TRP A 94 4.24 0.27 6.43
N GLN A 95 5.01 -0.09 5.40
CA GLN A 95 5.86 -1.27 5.35
C GLN A 95 7.24 -0.87 4.86
N THR A 96 8.26 -1.66 5.18
CA THR A 96 9.60 -1.49 4.62
C THR A 96 9.69 -2.29 3.33
N MET A 97 10.13 -1.64 2.26
CA MET A 97 10.52 -2.29 1.03
C MET A 97 12.00 -2.68 1.13
N VAL A 98 12.30 -3.94 0.86
CA VAL A 98 13.66 -4.48 0.88
C VAL A 98 14.00 -4.97 -0.51
N GLU A 99 14.90 -4.25 -1.16
CA GLU A 99 15.43 -4.58 -2.48
C GLU A 99 16.81 -5.23 -2.35
N ALA A 100 17.08 -6.21 -3.20
CA ALA A 100 18.39 -6.84 -3.38
C ALA A 100 18.64 -7.11 -4.86
N HIS A 101 19.87 -6.89 -5.31
CA HIS A 101 20.34 -7.16 -6.67
C HIS A 101 21.58 -8.06 -6.59
N VAL A 102 21.69 -9.02 -7.51
CA VAL A 102 22.86 -9.90 -7.61
C VAL A 102 23.11 -10.28 -9.06
N ASP A 103 24.38 -10.34 -9.41
CA ASP A 103 24.86 -10.74 -10.73
C ASP A 103 25.44 -12.15 -10.59
N VAL A 104 24.84 -13.14 -11.25
CA VAL A 104 25.19 -14.55 -11.05
C VAL A 104 25.41 -15.25 -12.39
N LYS A 105 26.46 -16.05 -12.47
CA LYS A 105 26.71 -16.98 -13.59
C LYS A 105 25.97 -18.29 -13.34
N THR A 106 25.21 -18.73 -14.33
CA THR A 106 24.60 -20.07 -14.38
C THR A 106 25.64 -21.12 -14.77
N THR A 107 25.32 -22.40 -14.55
CA THR A 107 26.13 -23.55 -15.00
C THR A 107 26.38 -23.55 -16.50
N ASP A 108 25.44 -23.00 -17.26
CA ASP A 108 25.44 -23.00 -18.72
C ASP A 108 26.28 -21.84 -19.30
N GLY A 109 26.93 -21.04 -18.44
CA GLY A 109 27.78 -19.92 -18.82
C GLY A 109 27.06 -18.58 -19.00
N TYR A 110 25.73 -18.52 -18.83
CA TYR A 110 24.99 -17.26 -18.91
C TYR A 110 25.16 -16.43 -17.64
N LEU A 111 25.37 -15.12 -17.83
CA LEU A 111 25.35 -14.11 -16.79
C LEU A 111 23.93 -13.56 -16.63
N LEU A 112 23.40 -13.58 -15.41
CA LEU A 112 22.07 -13.08 -15.07
C LEU A 112 22.14 -11.97 -14.02
N HIS A 113 21.47 -10.85 -14.30
CA HIS A 113 21.17 -9.81 -13.32
C HIS A 113 19.81 -10.08 -12.69
N LEU A 114 19.81 -10.40 -11.40
CA LEU A 114 18.62 -10.81 -10.67
C LEU A 114 18.24 -9.72 -9.67
N PHE A 115 16.99 -9.27 -9.76
CA PHE A 115 16.41 -8.36 -8.77
C PHE A 115 15.38 -9.10 -7.92
N CYS A 116 15.44 -8.92 -6.61
CA CYS A 116 14.42 -9.40 -5.68
C CYS A 116 13.90 -8.26 -4.81
N VAL A 117 12.57 -8.17 -4.71
CA VAL A 117 11.87 -7.17 -3.93
C VAL A 117 10.97 -7.87 -2.91
N GLY A 118 11.13 -7.50 -1.63
CA GLY A 118 10.31 -8.00 -0.54
C GLY A 118 9.66 -6.86 0.24
N PHE A 119 8.48 -7.12 0.82
CA PHE A 119 7.77 -6.18 1.71
C PHE A 119 7.60 -6.78 3.10
N THR A 120 7.72 -5.95 4.13
CA THR A 120 7.43 -6.40 5.50
C THR A 120 5.93 -6.60 5.71
N LYS A 121 5.54 -7.82 6.08
CA LYS A 121 4.15 -8.15 6.37
C LYS A 121 3.79 -7.79 7.81
N LYS A 122 2.65 -7.11 7.98
CA LYS A 122 2.06 -6.86 9.29
C LYS A 122 1.54 -8.18 9.89
N ARG A 123 1.78 -8.40 11.19
CA ARG A 123 1.21 -9.55 11.91
C ARG A 123 -0.28 -9.33 12.20
N ASN A 124 -1.07 -10.40 12.22
CA ASN A 124 -2.52 -10.32 12.44
C ASN A 124 -2.89 -9.65 13.78
N ASN A 125 -2.10 -9.88 14.84
CA ASN A 125 -2.35 -9.33 16.18
C ASN A 125 -1.66 -7.97 16.44
N GLN A 126 -1.16 -7.30 15.40
CA GLN A 126 -0.41 -6.06 15.54
C GLN A 126 -1.34 -4.84 15.54
N ILE A 127 -1.42 -4.14 16.66
CA ILE A 127 -2.27 -2.94 16.82
C ILE A 127 -1.71 -1.76 16.01
N ARG A 128 -0.38 -1.60 15.98
CA ARG A 128 0.29 -0.51 15.23
C ARG A 128 0.03 -0.64 13.73
N LYS A 129 -0.20 0.49 13.07
CA LYS A 129 -0.40 0.57 11.61
C LYS A 129 0.90 0.30 10.83
N THR A 130 2.04 0.64 11.42
CA THR A 130 3.38 0.49 10.82
C THR A 130 4.00 -0.87 11.12
N SER A 131 4.62 -1.47 10.10
CA SER A 131 5.51 -2.63 10.22
C SER A 131 6.88 -2.32 9.61
N TYR A 132 7.62 -1.42 10.23
CA TYR A 132 8.97 -1.09 9.78
C TYR A 132 9.99 -2.08 10.34
N ALA A 133 10.95 -2.50 9.50
CA ALA A 133 12.12 -3.26 9.93
C ALA A 133 13.25 -2.29 10.31
N GLN A 134 14.00 -2.63 11.36
CA GLN A 134 15.21 -1.87 11.70
C GLN A 134 16.29 -2.07 10.63
N HIS A 135 17.20 -1.10 10.51
CA HIS A 135 18.28 -1.15 9.50
C HIS A 135 19.12 -2.42 9.57
N GLN A 136 19.45 -2.89 10.77
CA GLN A 136 20.20 -4.14 10.97
C GLN A 136 19.42 -5.36 10.46
N GLN A 137 18.11 -5.42 10.69
CA GLN A 137 17.24 -6.49 10.20
C GLN A 137 17.14 -6.45 8.68
N VAL A 138 17.02 -5.25 8.08
CA VAL A 138 17.02 -5.09 6.62
C VAL A 138 18.31 -5.62 6.00
N ARG A 139 19.48 -5.32 6.61
CA ARG A 139 20.78 -5.85 6.17
C ARG A 139 20.84 -7.38 6.26
N GLN A 140 20.36 -7.96 7.36
CA GLN A 140 20.32 -9.42 7.53
C GLN A 140 19.39 -10.10 6.51
N ILE A 141 18.22 -9.51 6.25
CA ILE A 141 17.28 -9.99 5.24
C ILE A 141 17.91 -9.92 3.85
N ARG A 142 18.52 -8.79 3.46
CA ARG A 142 19.23 -8.65 2.19
C ARG A 142 20.33 -9.70 2.03
N LYS A 143 21.14 -9.94 3.06
CA LYS A 143 22.20 -10.95 3.02
C LYS A 143 21.64 -12.34 2.73
N LYS A 144 20.57 -12.75 3.43
CA LYS A 144 19.91 -14.03 3.19
C LYS A 144 19.24 -14.12 1.82
N MET A 145 18.64 -13.02 1.33
CA MET A 145 18.03 -12.98 -0.01
C MET A 145 19.09 -13.23 -1.09
N MET A 146 20.23 -12.53 -1.02
CA MET A 146 21.33 -12.70 -1.97
C MET A 146 21.92 -14.10 -1.91
N GLU A 147 22.13 -14.65 -0.71
CA GLU A 147 22.64 -16.01 -0.51
C GLU A 147 21.75 -17.08 -1.16
N ILE A 148 20.43 -16.97 -0.99
CA ILE A 148 19.46 -17.91 -1.60
C ILE A 148 19.48 -17.76 -3.13
N MET A 149 19.52 -16.53 -3.65
CA MET A 149 19.54 -16.26 -5.09
C MET A 149 20.79 -16.86 -5.75
N ILE A 150 21.97 -16.67 -5.13
CA ILE A 150 23.23 -17.22 -5.64
C ILE A 150 23.17 -18.76 -5.62
N ARG A 151 22.73 -19.36 -4.51
CA ARG A 151 22.65 -20.82 -4.38
C ARG A 151 21.70 -21.44 -5.40
N GLU A 152 20.54 -20.83 -5.65
CA GLU A 152 19.57 -21.38 -6.61
C GLU A 152 20.01 -21.24 -8.08
N VAL A 153 20.87 -20.28 -8.41
CA VAL A 153 21.29 -20.05 -9.80
C VAL A 153 22.62 -20.73 -10.13
N GLN A 154 23.52 -20.88 -9.15
CA GLN A 154 24.79 -21.59 -9.36
C GLN A 154 24.62 -23.10 -9.58
N THR A 155 23.57 -23.72 -9.03
CA THR A 155 23.37 -25.18 -9.13
C THR A 155 22.55 -25.61 -10.33
N ASN A 156 21.89 -24.68 -11.03
CA ASN A 156 20.85 -25.00 -12.00
C ASN A 156 21.13 -24.32 -13.36
N GLY A 157 20.77 -25.03 -14.43
CA GLY A 157 20.78 -24.47 -15.79
C GLY A 157 19.65 -23.47 -16.04
N LEU A 158 19.75 -22.71 -17.12
CA LEU A 158 18.85 -21.58 -17.43
C LEU A 158 17.38 -22.01 -17.57
N LYS A 159 17.13 -23.19 -18.15
CA LYS A 159 15.79 -23.79 -18.28
C LYS A 159 15.16 -24.07 -16.91
N GLU A 160 15.94 -24.55 -15.96
CA GLU A 160 15.44 -24.88 -14.62
C GLU A 160 15.22 -23.63 -13.77
N VAL A 161 16.08 -22.62 -13.90
CA VAL A 161 15.87 -21.29 -13.30
C VAL A 161 14.58 -20.65 -13.82
N HIS A 162 14.34 -20.72 -15.13
CA HIS A 162 13.11 -20.23 -15.75
C HIS A 162 11.87 -20.99 -15.25
N TRP A 163 11.94 -22.32 -15.15
CA TRP A 163 10.85 -23.14 -14.63
C TRP A 163 10.52 -22.84 -13.15
N LYS A 164 11.54 -22.68 -12.31
CA LYS A 164 11.36 -22.35 -10.88
C LYS A 164 10.72 -20.99 -10.66
N ARG A 165 10.92 -20.02 -11.56
CA ARG A 165 10.23 -18.71 -11.55
C ARG A 165 8.71 -18.88 -11.61
N HIS A 166 8.21 -19.74 -12.50
CA HIS A 166 6.76 -19.92 -12.72
C HIS A 166 6.06 -20.66 -11.56
N ARG A 167 6.71 -21.64 -10.92
CA ARG A 167 6.09 -22.41 -9.82
C ARG A 167 6.16 -21.74 -8.45
N LYS A 168 7.25 -21.04 -8.12
CA LYS A 168 7.44 -20.50 -6.76
C LYS A 168 6.86 -19.10 -6.55
N GLY A 169 6.34 -18.44 -7.60
CA GLY A 169 5.86 -17.06 -7.50
C GLY A 169 6.96 -16.10 -6.99
N LEU A 170 8.22 -16.41 -7.28
CA LEU A 170 9.35 -15.57 -6.89
C LEU A 170 9.29 -14.28 -7.73
N PRO A 171 9.22 -13.08 -7.12
CA PRO A 171 9.25 -11.82 -7.83
C PRO A 171 10.70 -11.53 -8.25
N ILE A 172 11.18 -12.32 -9.22
CA ILE A 172 12.47 -12.09 -9.86
C ILE A 172 12.17 -11.37 -11.16
N TYR A 173 12.46 -10.08 -11.19
CA TYR A 173 12.48 -9.31 -12.43
C TYR A 173 13.82 -9.60 -13.08
N LEU A 174 13.82 -10.50 -14.07
CA LEU A 174 14.93 -10.64 -15.01
C LEU A 174 14.83 -9.45 -15.97
N SER A 175 15.62 -8.42 -15.73
CA SER A 175 15.91 -7.44 -16.78
C SER A 175 17.13 -7.96 -17.55
N SER A 176 16.91 -8.44 -18.76
CA SER A 176 17.99 -8.48 -19.75
C SER A 176 18.37 -7.04 -20.11
N PRO A 177 19.66 -6.75 -20.38
CA PRO A 177 20.08 -5.46 -20.91
C PRO A 177 19.38 -5.14 -22.24
#